data_AF-A0A1Y4S544-F1
#
_entry.id   AF-A0A1Y4S544-F1
#
_cell.length_a   1.000
_cell.length_b   1.000
_cell.length_c   1.000
_cell.angle_alpha   90.00
_cell.angle_beta   90.00
_cell.angle_gamma   90.00
#
_symmetry.space_group_name_H-M   'P 1'
#
loop_
_entity.id
_entity.type
_entity.pdbx_description
1 polymer ?
#
loop_
_entity_poly.entity_id
_entity_poly.type
_entity_poly.pdbx_seq_one_letter_code
_entity_poly.pdbx_strand_id
1 'polypeptide(L)'
;MVRRWNKTDRVLLAFTLVTFAVYAVILITAFWDLPLDIPPEHQFLLLYAHCIPMFFLELLLCRRANWGWRLLLPVLLLAIPGVWFLATAEWYLLAWFMVGWWCVAPVAGCLLAWIVWGAQQSMRHRKGSDET
;
A
#
# COMPACT_ATOMS: atom_id res chain seq x y z
N MET A 1 9.08 -24.40 0.92
CA MET A 1 10.04 -23.86 -0.08
C MET A 1 10.47 -22.46 0.32
N VAL A 2 11.68 -22.28 0.85
CA VAL A 2 12.21 -20.93 1.12
C VAL A 2 12.68 -20.33 -0.21
N ARG A 3 11.78 -19.59 -0.89
CA ARG A 3 12.12 -18.89 -2.14
C ARG A 3 13.27 -17.93 -1.87
N ARG A 4 14.41 -18.10 -2.54
CA ARG A 4 15.58 -17.22 -2.37
C ARG A 4 15.24 -15.82 -2.89
N TRP A 5 15.63 -14.77 -2.16
CA TRP A 5 15.33 -13.38 -2.53
C TRP A 5 16.16 -12.98 -3.76
N ASN A 6 15.50 -12.58 -4.85
CA ASN A 6 16.19 -12.01 -6.00
C ASN A 6 16.53 -10.53 -5.76
N LYS A 7 17.51 -10.00 -6.50
CA LYS A 7 17.94 -8.59 -6.39
C LYS A 7 16.75 -7.63 -6.56
N THR A 8 15.87 -7.88 -7.53
CA THR A 8 14.65 -7.08 -7.77
C THR A 8 13.68 -7.12 -6.59
N ASP A 9 13.53 -8.26 -5.92
CA ASP A 9 12.61 -8.41 -4.78
C ASP A 9 13.11 -7.61 -3.56
N ARG A 10 14.43 -7.60 -3.36
CA ARG A 10 15.06 -6.77 -2.32
C ARG A 10 14.92 -5.29 -2.62
N VAL A 11 15.07 -4.89 -3.87
CA VAL A 11 14.89 -3.49 -4.30
C VAL A 11 13.44 -3.04 -4.10
N LEU A 12 12.45 -3.85 -4.50
CA LEU A 12 11.03 -3.56 -4.27
C LEU A 12 10.70 -3.45 -2.78
N LEU A 13 11.23 -4.36 -1.96
CA LEU A 13 11.07 -4.27 -0.51
C LEU A 13 11.75 -3.02 0.06
N ALA A 14 12.96 -2.69 -0.38
CA ALA A 14 13.65 -1.49 0.08
C ALA A 14 12.84 -0.23 -0.25
N PHE A 15 12.33 -0.09 -1.48
CA PHE A 15 11.47 1.02 -1.85
C PHE A 15 10.17 1.05 -1.04
N THR A 16 9.55 -0.10 -0.80
CA THR A 16 8.36 -0.22 0.05
C THR A 16 8.65 0.29 1.46
N LEU A 17 9.74 -0.18 2.08
CA LEU A 17 10.12 0.23 3.43
C LEU A 17 10.48 1.71 3.52
N VAL A 18 11.23 2.24 2.55
CA VAL A 18 11.62 3.65 2.53
C VAL A 18 10.40 4.54 2.35
N THR A 19 9.54 4.26 1.38
CA THR A 19 8.32 5.05 1.13
C THR A 19 7.33 4.94 2.28
N PHE A 20 7.20 3.76 2.89
CA PHE A 20 6.39 3.57 4.09
C PHE A 20 6.94 4.31 5.29
N ALA A 21 8.25 4.28 5.52
CA ALA A 21 8.90 5.01 6.61
C ALA A 21 8.73 6.53 6.45
N VAL A 22 8.92 7.05 5.23
CA VAL A 22 8.68 8.47 4.92
C VAL A 22 7.22 8.82 5.19
N TYR A 23 6.27 8.00 4.73
CA TYR A 23 4.85 8.20 5.00
C TYR A 23 4.53 8.19 6.51
N ALA A 24 5.08 7.24 7.26
CA ALA A 24 4.90 7.15 8.71
C ALA A 24 5.45 8.37 9.45
N VAL A 25 6.61 8.89 9.03
CA VAL A 25 7.17 10.14 9.58
C VAL A 25 6.22 11.30 9.31
N ILE A 26 5.74 11.47 8.08
CA ILE A 26 4.79 12.53 7.71
C ILE A 26 3.52 12.43 8.57
N LEU A 27 3.00 11.21 8.77
CA LEU A 27 1.84 10.94 9.59
C LEU A 27 2.08 11.34 11.06
N ILE A 28 3.18 10.88 11.65
CA ILE A 28 3.53 11.22 13.03
C ILE A 28 3.70 12.73 13.18
N THR A 29 4.42 13.39 12.27
CA THR A 29 4.61 14.85 12.34
C THR A 29 3.30 15.62 12.21
N ALA A 30 2.38 15.15 11.36
CA ALA A 30 1.07 15.79 11.17
C ALA A 30 0.12 15.62 12.38
N PHE A 31 0.29 14.56 13.17
CA PHE A 31 -0.46 14.37 14.41
C PHE A 31 0.26 14.92 15.65
N TRP A 32 1.57 15.18 15.56
CA TRP A 32 2.40 15.70 16.66
C TRP A 32 2.36 17.22 16.71
N ASP A 33 2.58 17.89 15.58
CA ASP A 33 2.34 19.32 15.45
C ASP A 33 0.87 19.49 15.09
N LEU A 34 0.10 20.10 15.99
CA LEU A 34 -1.32 20.38 15.80
C LEU A 34 -1.61 21.84 15.42
N PRO A 35 -0.98 22.46 14.39
CA PRO A 35 -1.59 23.61 13.75
C PRO A 35 -2.69 23.07 12.82
N LEU A 36 -3.94 23.39 13.15
CA LEU A 36 -5.15 23.01 12.41
C LEU A 36 -5.22 23.61 10.98
N ASP A 37 -4.13 24.21 10.51
CA ASP A 37 -4.01 25.01 9.29
C ASP A 37 -2.94 24.40 8.36
N ILE A 38 -3.13 23.12 8.04
CA ILE A 38 -2.28 22.41 7.09
C ILE A 38 -2.75 22.78 5.68
N PRO A 39 -1.86 23.27 4.79
CA PRO A 39 -2.24 23.60 3.43
C PRO A 39 -2.84 22.36 2.72
N PRO A 40 -3.86 22.54 1.86
CA PRO A 40 -4.63 21.43 1.30
C PRO A 40 -3.76 20.41 0.55
N GLU A 41 -2.67 20.85 -0.06
CA GLU A 41 -1.70 19.98 -0.75
C GLU A 41 -1.08 18.92 0.18
N HIS A 42 -0.75 19.29 1.42
CA HIS A 42 -0.18 18.37 2.39
C HIS A 42 -1.23 17.39 2.91
N GLN A 43 -2.48 17.83 3.03
CA GLN A 43 -3.60 16.95 3.39
C GLN A 43 -3.86 15.91 2.30
N PHE A 44 -3.85 16.30 1.02
CA PHE A 44 -3.92 15.34 -0.09
C PHE A 44 -2.72 14.38 -0.08
N LEU A 45 -1.51 14.88 0.14
CA LEU A 45 -0.33 14.02 0.23
C LEU A 45 -0.46 13.01 1.37
N LEU A 46 -0.94 13.43 2.54
CA LEU A 46 -1.21 12.55 3.68
C LEU A 46 -2.29 11.50 3.36
N LEU A 47 -3.31 11.87 2.59
CA LEU A 47 -4.43 10.99 2.27
C LEU A 47 -4.17 10.01 1.12
N TYR A 48 -3.19 10.29 0.26
CA TYR A 48 -2.96 9.50 -0.95
C TYR A 48 -1.53 8.94 -1.09
N ALA A 49 -0.54 9.46 -0.35
CA ALA A 49 0.85 9.03 -0.50
C ALA A 49 1.08 7.55 -0.14
N HIS A 50 0.28 6.97 0.75
CA HIS A 50 0.36 5.53 1.08
C HIS A 50 -0.09 4.59 -0.05
N CYS A 51 -0.61 5.13 -1.16
CA CYS A 51 -0.78 4.38 -2.41
C CYS A 51 0.57 3.83 -2.94
N ILE A 52 1.65 4.61 -2.83
CA ILE A 52 2.98 4.27 -3.34
C ILE A 52 3.61 3.06 -2.63
N PRO A 53 3.75 3.03 -1.29
CA PRO A 53 4.27 1.86 -0.60
C PRO A 53 3.40 0.63 -0.83
N MET A 54 2.06 0.80 -0.91
CA MET A 54 1.17 -0.34 -1.16
C MET A 54 1.28 -0.89 -2.57
N PHE A 55 1.50 -0.04 -3.59
CA PHE A 55 1.79 -0.50 -4.94
C PHE A 55 3.06 -1.37 -5.00
N PHE A 56 4.16 -0.92 -4.39
CA PHE A 56 5.40 -1.70 -4.37
C PHE A 56 5.29 -2.99 -3.56
N LEU A 57 4.58 -2.93 -2.41
CA LEU A 57 4.30 -4.10 -1.59
C LEU A 57 3.49 -5.13 -2.38
N GLU A 58 2.43 -4.70 -3.06
CA GLU A 58 1.55 -5.60 -3.80
C GLU A 58 2.28 -6.21 -5.00
N LEU A 59 3.13 -5.46 -5.71
CA LEU A 59 4.01 -6.02 -6.74
C LEU A 59 4.95 -7.11 -6.20
N LEU A 60 5.53 -6.89 -5.01
CA LEU A 60 6.37 -7.89 -4.34
C LEU A 60 5.57 -9.14 -3.96
N LEU A 61 4.35 -8.95 -3.43
CA LEU A 61 3.45 -10.03 -3.05
C LEU A 61 2.93 -10.80 -4.28
N CYS A 62 2.56 -10.13 -5.36
CA CYS A 62 2.17 -10.75 -6.63
C CYS A 62 3.27 -11.69 -7.17
N ARG A 63 4.54 -11.35 -6.95
CA ARG A 63 5.66 -12.18 -7.39
C ARG A 63 5.93 -13.37 -6.48
N ARG A 64 5.66 -13.28 -5.17
CA ARG A 64 6.18 -14.23 -4.19
C ARG A 64 5.16 -14.90 -3.28
N ALA A 65 4.06 -14.22 -2.99
CA ALA A 65 3.08 -14.64 -2.01
C ALA A 65 1.86 -15.28 -2.66
N ASN A 66 1.22 -16.18 -1.91
CA ASN A 66 -0.09 -16.73 -2.26
C ASN A 66 -1.17 -15.67 -2.14
N TRP A 67 -2.29 -15.87 -2.85
CA TRP A 67 -3.42 -14.96 -2.90
C TRP A 67 -3.86 -14.42 -1.53
N GLY A 68 -3.92 -15.29 -0.51
CA GLY A 68 -4.29 -14.85 0.85
C GLY A 68 -3.32 -13.83 1.45
N TRP A 69 -2.01 -14.03 1.30
CA TRP A 69 -0.99 -13.10 1.81
C TRP A 69 -0.91 -11.80 1.01
N ARG A 70 -1.30 -11.83 -0.28
CA ARG A 70 -1.42 -10.62 -1.12
C ARG A 70 -2.43 -9.64 -0.53
N LEU A 71 -3.57 -10.14 -0.06
CA LEU A 71 -4.59 -9.27 0.56
C LEU A 71 -4.31 -9.02 2.04
N LEU A 72 -3.86 -10.04 2.78
CA LEU A 72 -3.76 -9.97 4.23
C LEU A 72 -2.68 -9.00 4.70
N LEU A 73 -1.52 -8.96 4.03
CA LEU A 73 -0.42 -8.08 4.44
C LEU A 73 -0.72 -6.58 4.28
N PRO A 74 -1.21 -6.07 3.12
CA PRO A 74 -1.57 -4.67 2.97
C PRO A 74 -2.75 -4.30 3.88
N VAL A 75 -3.75 -5.18 4.02
CA VAL A 75 -4.88 -4.95 4.93
C VAL A 75 -4.42 -4.85 6.38
N LEU A 76 -3.54 -5.75 6.83
CA LEU A 76 -3.03 -5.73 8.21
C LEU A 76 -2.23 -4.45 8.50
N LEU A 77 -1.38 -4.02 7.55
CA LEU A 77 -0.64 -2.76 7.67
C LEU A 77 -1.56 -1.55 7.80
N LEU A 78 -2.69 -1.55 7.11
CA LEU A 78 -3.69 -0.48 7.15
C LEU A 78 -4.57 -0.54 8.40
N ALA A 79 -4.91 -1.76 8.82
CA ALA A 79 -5.83 -1.99 9.93
C ALA A 79 -5.22 -1.51 11.25
N ILE A 80 -3.90 -1.65 11.46
CA ILE A 80 -3.24 -1.20 12.70
C ILE A 80 -3.53 0.29 13.00
N PRO A 81 -3.17 1.25 12.12
CA PRO A 81 -3.48 2.67 12.36
C PRO A 81 -4.98 2.99 12.27
N GLY A 82 -5.74 2.31 11.41
CA GLY A 82 -7.18 2.53 11.28
C GLY A 82 -7.97 2.11 12.53
N VAL A 83 -7.63 0.97 13.13
CA VAL A 83 -8.24 0.47 14.37
C VAL A 83 -7.79 1.30 15.56
N TRP A 84 -6.53 1.71 15.61
CA TRP A 84 -6.06 2.66 16.62
C TRP A 84 -6.90 3.95 16.59
N PHE A 85 -7.08 4.53 15.41
CA PHE A 85 -7.91 5.72 15.22
C PHE A 85 -9.38 5.49 15.64
N LEU A 86 -10.00 4.38 15.23
CA LEU A 86 -11.35 4.02 15.66
C LEU A 86 -11.49 3.87 17.17
N ALA A 87 -10.50 3.25 17.81
CA ALA A 87 -10.48 3.07 19.25
C ALA A 87 -10.38 4.42 19.98
N THR A 88 -9.59 5.36 19.46
CA THR A 88 -9.54 6.74 20.00
C THR A 88 -10.81 7.54 19.73
N ALA A 89 -11.52 7.23 18.64
CA ALA A 89 -12.75 7.91 18.24
C ALA A 89 -14.01 7.21 18.77
N GLU A 90 -13.91 6.43 19.85
CA GLU A 90 -15.04 5.75 20.52
C GLU A 90 -15.96 4.98 19.57
N TRP A 91 -15.43 4.47 18.44
CA TRP A 91 -16.18 3.71 17.45
C TRP A 91 -17.31 4.49 16.74
N TYR A 92 -17.26 5.82 16.69
CA TYR A 92 -18.27 6.63 15.99
C TYR A 92 -18.40 6.27 14.51
N LEU A 93 -19.63 6.33 13.99
CA LEU A 93 -19.94 6.05 12.58
C LEU A 93 -19.11 6.91 11.62
N LEU A 94 -18.87 8.18 11.98
CA LEU A 94 -18.06 9.11 11.18
C LEU A 94 -16.59 8.67 11.08
N ALA A 95 -16.03 8.09 12.14
CA ALA A 95 -14.67 7.55 12.15
C ALA A 95 -14.54 6.37 11.16
N TRP A 96 -15.56 5.52 11.08
CA TRP A 96 -15.64 4.45 10.08
C TRP A 96 -15.64 4.99 8.65
N PHE A 97 -16.43 6.02 8.36
CA PHE A 97 -16.43 6.65 7.03
C PHE A 97 -15.05 7.25 6.69
N MET A 98 -14.39 7.87 7.66
CA MET A 98 -13.08 8.49 7.45
C MET A 98 -11.99 7.45 7.19
N VAL A 99 -11.98 6.34 7.93
CA VAL A 99 -11.09 5.20 7.67
C VAL A 99 -11.42 4.54 6.34
N GLY A 100 -12.70 4.36 6.02
CA GLY A 100 -13.14 3.83 4.72
C GLY A 100 -12.64 4.68 3.54
N TRP A 101 -12.74 6.00 3.66
CA TRP A 101 -12.21 6.93 2.67
C TRP A 101 -10.68 6.86 2.56
N TRP A 102 -9.98 6.80 3.69
CA TRP A 102 -8.52 6.65 3.74
C TRP A 102 -8.03 5.32 3.13
N CYS A 103 -8.86 4.27 3.14
CA CYS A 103 -8.58 2.99 2.49
C CYS A 103 -8.68 3.02 0.96
N VAL A 104 -9.26 4.05 0.34
CA VAL A 104 -9.41 4.12 -1.13
C VAL A 104 -8.05 4.19 -1.85
N ALA A 105 -7.12 4.99 -1.33
CA ALA A 105 -5.79 5.17 -1.91
C ALA A 105 -4.97 3.86 -2.02
N PRO A 106 -4.86 3.03 -0.96
CA PRO A 106 -4.10 1.78 -1.03
C PRO A 106 -4.82 0.72 -1.85
N VAL A 107 -6.16 0.71 -1.88
CA VAL A 107 -6.92 -0.14 -2.81
C VAL A 107 -6.58 0.20 -4.26
N ALA A 108 -6.48 1.49 -4.60
CA ALA A 108 -6.04 1.92 -5.92
C ALA A 108 -4.60 1.48 -6.23
N GLY A 109 -3.68 1.61 -5.26
CA GLY A 109 -2.30 1.12 -5.39
C GLY A 109 -2.21 -0.39 -5.64
N CYS A 110 -3.00 -1.19 -4.91
CA CYS A 110 -3.06 -2.64 -5.11
C CYS A 110 -3.65 -3.02 -6.47
N LEU A 111 -4.74 -2.36 -6.90
CA LEU A 111 -5.35 -2.57 -8.22
C LEU A 111 -4.36 -2.27 -9.35
N LEU A 112 -3.61 -1.17 -9.26
CA LEU A 112 -2.57 -0.83 -10.22
C LEU A 112 -1.49 -1.90 -10.30
N ALA A 113 -1.05 -2.45 -9.16
CA ALA A 113 -0.08 -3.53 -9.13
C ALA A 113 -0.59 -4.79 -9.82
N TRP A 114 -1.87 -5.14 -9.64
CA TRP A 114 -2.51 -6.27 -10.31
C TRP A 114 -2.60 -6.07 -11.82
N ILE A 115 -2.97 -4.85 -12.27
CA ILE A 115 -3.03 -4.51 -13.70
C ILE A 115 -1.65 -4.67 -14.34
N VAL A 116 -0.61 -4.11 -13.72
CA VAL A 116 0.77 -4.21 -14.21
C VAL A 116 1.23 -5.67 -14.25
N TRP A 117 0.98 -6.43 -13.19
CA TRP A 117 1.34 -7.84 -13.13
C TRP A 117 0.59 -8.68 -14.17
N GLY A 118 -0.70 -8.45 -14.35
CA GLY A 118 -1.53 -9.10 -15.36
C GLY A 118 -1.06 -8.81 -16.79
N ALA A 119 -0.74 -7.55 -17.08
CA ALA A 119 -0.17 -7.15 -18.37
C ALA A 119 1.18 -7.83 -18.63
N GLN A 120 2.06 -7.90 -17.62
CA GLN A 120 3.35 -8.60 -17.72
C GLN A 120 3.18 -10.11 -17.98
N GLN A 121 2.18 -10.75 -17.36
CA GLN A 121 1.90 -12.17 -17.62
C GLN A 121 1.38 -12.39 -19.03
N SER A 122 0.43 -11.56 -19.49
CA SER A 122 -0.14 -11.67 -20.84
C SER A 122 0.95 -11.53 -21.92
N MET A 123 1.88 -10.58 -21.74
CA MET A 123 3.03 -10.42 -22.63
C MET A 123 3.97 -11.63 -22.63
N ARG A 124 4.22 -12.25 -21.46
CA ARG A 124 5.02 -13.49 -21.36
C ARG A 124 4.35 -14.66 -22.07
N HIS A 125 3.04 -14.82 -21.94
CA HIS A 125 2.29 -15.87 -22.63
C HIS A 125 2.33 -15.69 -24.14
N ARG A 126 2.19 -14.45 -24.63
CA ARG A 126 2.24 -14.16 -26.07
C ARG A 126 3.62 -14.48 -26.66
N LYS A 127 4.70 -14.10 -25.98
CA LYS A 127 6.08 -14.37 -26.42
C LYS A 127 6.40 -15.87 -26.50
N GLY A 128 5.88 -16.66 -25.57
CA GLY A 128 6.07 -18.12 -25.58
C GLY A 128 5.24 -18.84 -26.66
N SER A 129 4.23 -18.19 -27.25
CA SER A 129 3.44 -18.75 -28.35
C SER A 129 4.02 -18.44 -29.73
N ASP A 130 4.91 -17.44 -29.85
CA ASP A 130 5.62 -17.12 -31.10
C ASP A 130 6.90 -17.97 -31.27
N GLU A 131 7.38 -18.64 -30.21
CA GLU A 131 8.57 -19.50 -30.21
C GLU A 131 8.25 -21.01 -30.42
N THR A 132 6.97 -21.37 -30.59
CA THR A 132 6.49 -22.74 -30.88
C THR A 132 5.82 -22.82 -32.22
#